data_AF-A0A9P6PZB0-F1
#
_entry.id   AF-A0A9P6PZB0-F1
#
_cell.length_a   1.000
_cell.length_b   1.000
_cell.length_c   1.000
_cell.angle_alpha   90.00
_cell.angle_beta   90.00
_cell.angle_gamma   90.00
#
_symmetry.space_group_name_H-M   'P 1'
#
loop_
_entity.id
_entity.type
_entity.pdbx_description
1 polymer ?
#
loop_
_entity_poly.entity_id
_entity_poly.type
_entity_poly.pdbx_seq_one_letter_code
_entity_poly.pdbx_strand_id
1 'polypeptide(L)'
;MAKWAKAIAVGFGIVGGAYAMMVTTVPTEEELYQKLSPELKRKYEAVKNDTERKQAFADVLKRAAEDPEPWWTKKHPVPENPNVKSRRAD
;
A
#
# COMPACT_ATOMS: atom_id res chain seq x y z
N MET A 1 -30.00 -33.78 9.25
CA MET A 1 -30.14 -32.31 9.15
C MET A 1 -29.85 -31.57 10.47
N ALA A 2 -30.55 -31.83 11.58
CA ALA A 2 -30.43 -31.04 12.82
C ALA A 2 -29.02 -30.98 13.47
N LYS A 3 -28.21 -32.04 13.35
CA LYS A 3 -26.83 -32.08 13.90
C LYS A 3 -25.89 -31.13 13.15
N TRP A 4 -26.06 -30.98 11.84
CA TRP A 4 -25.27 -30.07 11.01
C TRP A 4 -25.59 -28.61 11.32
N ALA A 5 -26.88 -28.28 11.51
CA ALA A 5 -27.28 -26.94 11.92
C ALA A 5 -26.68 -26.54 13.29
N LYS A 6 -26.67 -27.46 14.27
CA LYS A 6 -25.99 -27.23 15.56
C LYS A 6 -24.49 -27.04 15.40
N ALA A 7 -23.83 -27.85 14.58
CA ALA A 7 -22.38 -27.72 14.34
C ALA A 7 -22.03 -26.35 13.71
N ILE A 8 -22.81 -25.90 12.73
CA ILE A 8 -22.63 -24.60 12.10
C ILE A 8 -22.87 -23.47 13.11
N ALA A 9 -23.95 -23.54 13.90
CA ALA A 9 -24.26 -22.53 14.91
C ALA A 9 -23.16 -22.41 15.98
N VAL A 10 -22.63 -23.54 16.45
CA VAL A 10 -21.50 -23.55 17.41
C VAL A 10 -20.23 -23.00 16.77
N GLY A 11 -19.93 -23.38 15.52
CA GLY A 11 -18.77 -22.85 14.79
C GLY A 11 -18.82 -21.34 14.62
N PHE A 12 -19.96 -20.80 14.16
CA PHE A 12 -20.16 -19.35 14.07
C PHE A 12 -20.13 -18.67 15.44
N GLY A 13 -20.63 -19.33 16.50
CA GLY A 13 -20.53 -18.83 17.86
C GLY A 13 -19.09 -18.68 18.34
N ILE A 14 -18.21 -19.64 18.01
CA ILE A 14 -16.79 -19.59 18.36
C ILE A 14 -16.08 -18.49 17.56
N VAL A 15 -16.29 -18.43 16.25
CA VAL A 15 -15.66 -17.40 15.40
C VAL A 15 -16.15 -16.00 15.77
N GLY A 16 -17.46 -15.83 15.98
CA GLY A 16 -18.06 -14.58 16.43
C GLY A 16 -17.57 -14.18 17.81
N GLY A 17 -17.45 -15.14 18.74
CA GLY A 17 -16.88 -14.90 20.07
C GLY A 17 -15.42 -14.47 20.02
N ALA A 18 -14.61 -15.13 19.19
CA ALA A 18 -13.21 -14.75 18.99
C ALA A 18 -13.09 -13.34 18.38
N TYR A 19 -13.93 -12.99 17.40
CA TYR A 19 -13.95 -11.65 16.81
C TYR A 19 -14.41 -10.58 17.81
N ALA A 20 -15.45 -10.85 18.60
CA ALA A 20 -15.90 -9.95 19.66
C ALA A 20 -14.81 -9.73 20.72
N MET A 21 -14.08 -10.78 21.08
CA MET A 21 -12.93 -10.67 21.98
C MET A 21 -11.80 -9.84 21.36
N MET A 22 -11.57 -9.95 20.05
CA MET A 22 -10.58 -9.13 19.35
C MET A 22 -10.97 -7.64 19.37
N VAL A 23 -12.23 -7.31 19.06
CA VAL A 23 -12.72 -5.92 19.02
C VAL A 23 -12.76 -5.29 20.42
N THR A 24 -13.02 -6.08 21.47
CA THR A 24 -13.01 -5.55 22.84
C THR A 24 -11.62 -5.34 23.41
N THR A 25 -10.61 -6.09 22.94
CA THR A 25 -9.23 -6.00 23.44
C THR A 25 -8.34 -5.06 22.64
N VAL A 26 -8.61 -4.88 21.35
CA VAL A 26 -7.83 -4.03 20.46
C VAL A 26 -8.69 -2.84 20.02
N PRO A 27 -8.30 -1.58 20.31
CA PRO A 27 -9.03 -0.42 19.83
C PRO A 27 -8.99 -0.37 18.30
N THR A 28 -10.11 0.01 17.69
CA THR A 28 -10.22 0.22 16.23
C THR A 28 -9.24 1.30 15.78
N GLU A 29 -8.86 1.32 14.50
CA GLU A 29 -7.84 2.27 14.00
C GLU A 29 -8.18 3.74 14.30
N GLU A 30 -9.47 4.11 14.28
CA GLU A 30 -9.93 5.46 14.61
C GLU A 30 -9.78 5.78 16.10
N GLU A 31 -10.17 4.86 16.98
CA GLU A 31 -10.00 5.03 18.44
C GLU A 31 -8.52 4.99 18.84
N LEU A 32 -7.74 4.15 18.17
CA LEU A 32 -6.29 4.11 18.31
C LEU A 32 -5.71 5.46 17.90
N TYR A 33 -6.06 5.98 16.71
CA TYR A 33 -5.59 7.28 16.23
C TYR A 33 -5.98 8.43 17.17
N GLN A 34 -7.16 8.41 17.79
CA GLN A 34 -7.55 9.41 18.78
C GLN A 34 -6.75 9.29 20.09
N LYS A 35 -6.41 8.07 20.52
CA LYS A 35 -5.53 7.81 21.67
C LYS A 35 -4.05 8.03 21.36
N LEU A 36 -3.66 8.09 20.08
CA LEU A 36 -2.28 8.35 19.66
C LEU A 36 -1.86 9.79 20.01
N SER A 37 -0.71 9.91 20.66
CA SER A 37 -0.03 11.19 20.86
C SER A 37 0.28 11.86 19.51
N PRO A 38 0.38 13.21 19.46
CA PRO A 38 0.60 13.94 18.21
C PRO A 38 1.87 13.52 17.44
N GLU A 39 2.87 12.97 18.13
CA GLU A 39 4.07 12.43 17.50
C GLU A 39 3.78 11.13 16.71
N LEU A 40 2.94 10.26 17.27
CA LEU A 40 2.62 8.98 16.66
C LEU A 40 1.71 9.13 15.42
N LYS A 41 0.83 10.14 15.41
CA LYS A 41 0.03 10.51 14.24
C LYS A 41 0.92 10.86 13.04
N ARG A 42 1.99 11.63 13.27
CA ARG A 42 2.98 11.97 12.23
C ARG A 42 3.70 10.74 11.67
N LYS A 43 4.02 9.78 12.53
CA LYS A 43 4.64 8.51 12.10
C LYS A 43 3.67 7.66 11.27
N TYR A 44 2.41 7.57 11.68
CA TYR A 44 1.38 6.87 10.92
C TYR A 44 1.18 7.49 9.53
N GLU A 45 1.07 8.82 9.46
CA GLU A 45 0.96 9.55 8.19
C GLU A 45 2.19 9.37 7.30
N ALA A 46 3.40 9.36 7.87
CA ALA A 46 4.63 9.07 7.13
C ALA A 46 4.63 7.64 6.53
N VAL A 47 4.20 6.64 7.32
CA VAL A 47 4.11 5.25 6.85
C VAL A 47 3.03 5.07 5.79
N LYS A 48 1.90 5.77 5.93
CA LYS A 48 0.81 5.74 4.95
C LYS A 48 1.25 6.33 3.61
N ASN A 49 1.91 7.49 3.64
CA ASN A 49 2.51 8.10 2.46
C ASN A 49 3.54 7.20 1.79
N ASP A 50 4.38 6.50 2.57
CA ASP A 50 5.35 5.54 2.03
C ASP A 50 4.68 4.34 1.38
N THR A 51 3.56 3.87 1.93
CA THR A 51 2.81 2.74 1.39
C THR A 51 2.16 3.10 0.06
N GLU A 52 1.54 4.28 -0.03
CA GLU A 52 0.97 4.80 -1.27
C GLU A 52 2.04 4.97 -2.37
N ARG A 53 3.22 5.51 -2.01
CA ARG A 53 4.36 5.62 -2.93
C ARG A 53 4.79 4.25 -3.44
N LYS A 54 4.94 3.26 -2.56
CA LYS A 54 5.33 1.89 -2.94
C LYS A 54 4.33 1.24 -3.88
N GLN A 55 3.03 1.47 -3.66
CA GLN A 55 1.98 0.97 -4.57
C GLN A 55 2.09 1.62 -5.95
N ALA A 56 2.25 2.94 -6.02
CA ALA A 56 2.46 3.64 -7.28
C ALA A 56 3.72 3.16 -8.03
N PHE A 57 4.83 2.93 -7.30
CA PHE A 57 6.04 2.34 -7.88
C PHE A 57 5.83 0.90 -8.34
N ALA A 58 5.09 0.09 -7.58
CA ALA A 58 4.79 -1.29 -7.97
C ALA A 58 3.97 -1.34 -9.26
N ASP A 59 3.05 -0.41 -9.48
CA ASP A 59 2.27 -0.33 -10.72
C ASP A 59 3.14 0.07 -11.92
N VAL A 60 4.11 0.96 -11.73
CA VAL A 60 5.12 1.29 -12.76
C VAL A 60 5.98 0.06 -13.08
N LEU A 61 6.41 -0.69 -12.06
CA LEU A 61 7.21 -1.90 -12.24
C LEU A 61 6.43 -3.01 -12.95
N LYS A 62 5.14 -3.19 -12.63
CA LYS A 62 4.26 -4.14 -13.34
C LYS A 62 4.15 -3.79 -14.82
N ARG A 63 3.89 -2.51 -15.15
CA ARG A 63 3.84 -2.05 -16.54
C ARG A 63 5.18 -2.22 -17.27
N ALA A 64 6.29 -2.02 -16.56
CA ALA A 64 7.62 -2.25 -17.12
C ALA A 64 7.94 -3.75 -17.30
N ALA A 65 7.38 -4.63 -16.45
CA ALA A 65 7.55 -6.08 -16.56
C ALA A 65 6.67 -6.71 -17.66
N GLU A 66 5.54 -6.08 -17.99
CA GLU A 66 4.70 -6.46 -19.13
C GLU A 66 5.34 -6.09 -20.48
N ASP A 67 6.35 -5.22 -20.47
CA ASP A 67 7.09 -4.83 -21.66
C ASP A 67 8.07 -5.94 -22.07
N PRO A 68 7.91 -6.55 -23.27
CA PRO A 68 8.76 -7.65 -23.70
C PRO A 68 10.19 -7.21 -24.02
N GLU A 69 10.42 -5.91 -24.23
CA GLU A 69 11.74 -5.37 -24.52
C GLU A 69 12.35 -4.72 -23.27
N PRO A 70 13.56 -5.14 -22.87
CA PRO A 70 14.20 -4.56 -21.70
C PRO A 70 14.52 -3.07 -21.89
N TRP A 71 14.45 -2.28 -20.81
CA TRP A 71 14.57 -0.82 -20.87
C TRP A 71 15.88 -0.30 -21.48
N TRP A 72 16.96 -1.09 -21.47
CA TRP A 72 18.26 -0.73 -22.05
C TRP A 72 18.35 -0.92 -23.58
N THR A 73 17.41 -1.62 -24.22
CA THR A 73 17.37 -1.76 -25.69
C THR A 73 16.61 -0.63 -26.38
N LYS A 74 15.84 0.17 -25.61
CA LYS A 74 15.11 1.33 -26.13
C LYS A 74 16.08 2.49 -26.34
N LYS A 75 16.32 2.86 -27.60
CA LYS A 75 17.06 4.09 -27.93
C LYS A 75 16.22 5.29 -27.51
N HIS A 76 16.44 5.78 -26.30
CA HIS A 76 15.90 7.07 -25.89
C HIS A 76 16.61 8.15 -26.71
N PRO A 77 15.91 8.97 -27.50
CA PRO A 77 16.53 10.16 -28.07
C PRO A 77 17.02 11.00 -26.89
N VAL A 78 18.32 11.32 -26.88
CA VAL A 78 18.89 12.21 -25.86
C VAL A 78 18.08 13.51 -25.93
N PRO A 79 17.44 13.96 -24.84
CA PRO A 79 16.71 15.21 -24.87
C PRO A 79 17.68 16.32 -25.24
N GLU A 80 17.42 16.98 -26.37
CA GLU A 80 18.26 18.06 -26.87
C GLU A 80 18.24 19.20 -25.85
N ASN A 81 19.37 19.40 -25.15
CA ASN A 81 19.50 20.45 -24.17
C ASN A 81 19.71 21.80 -24.90
N PRO A 82 18.75 22.74 -24.82
CA PRO A 82 18.84 24.03 -25.52
C PRO A 82 20.03 24.88 -25.04
N ASN A 83 20.57 24.63 -23.84
CA ASN A 83 21.72 25.36 -23.28
C ASN A 83 23.09 24.90 -23.81
N VAL A 84 23.16 23.85 -24.65
CA VAL A 84 24.42 23.38 -25.24
C VAL A 84 24.73 24.10 -26.56
N LYS A 85 23.70 24.60 -27.28
CA LYS A 85 23.87 25.35 -28.52
C LYS A 85 24.41 26.76 -28.32
N SER A 86 24.09 27.40 -27.18
CA SER A 86 24.52 28.77 -26.87
C SER A 86 25.99 28.90 -26.46
N ARG A 87 26.65 27.79 -26.08
CA ARG A 87 28.04 27.76 -25.59
C ARG A 87 29.07 27.30 -26.65
N ARG A 88 28.67 27.29 -27.92
CA ARG A 88 29.55 27.03 -29.08
C ARG A 88 29.56 28.21 -30.06
N ALA A 89 28.93 29.32 -29.68
CA ALA A 89 28.82 30.53 -30.49
C ALA A 89 29.69 31.68 -29.94
N ASP A 90 30.43 31.42 -28.86
CA ASP A 90 31.50 32.19 -28.24
C ASP A 90 32.89 31.60 -28.59
#